data_AF-A0A1L1YMA4-F1
#
_entry.id   AF-A0A1L1YMA4-F1
#
_cell.length_a   1.000
_cell.length_b   1.000
_cell.length_c   1.000
_cell.angle_alpha   90.00
_cell.angle_beta   90.00
_cell.angle_gamma   90.00
#
_symmetry.space_group_name_H-M   'P 1'
#
loop_
_entity.id
_entity.type
_entity.pdbx_description
1 polymer ?
#
loop_
_entity_poly.entity_id
_entity_poly.type
_entity_poly.pdbx_seq_one_letter_code
_entity_poly.pdbx_strand_id
1 'polypeptide(L)'
;MLKMIILSNLLISMILTTMKSPLSSNFLILLQSINLTIMMNIINKTSWISFILFILYISGLMIIFLYISSIAFNEFNINKNFKKLMLKLIMMMILYSTFNKFIMMENMKYENMFMFEDNFFFINMFLMPNNLMIYFMLMILFFMLILIIWLLKNNKGPIRQKIN
;
A
#
# COMPACT_ATOMS: atom_id res chain seq x y z
N MET A 1 4.52 -10.26 17.46
CA MET A 1 4.34 -8.94 16.80
C MET A 1 4.03 -9.07 15.32
N LEU A 2 4.91 -9.66 14.50
CA LEU A 2 4.69 -9.78 13.04
C LEU A 2 3.34 -10.44 12.68
N LYS A 3 3.00 -11.56 13.34
CA LYS A 3 1.70 -12.24 13.13
C LYS A 3 0.49 -11.35 13.44
N MET A 4 0.58 -10.48 14.47
CA MET A 4 -0.48 -9.51 14.79
C MET A 4 -0.61 -8.42 13.71
N ILE A 5 0.52 -7.96 13.18
CA ILE A 5 0.54 -6.97 12.09
C ILE A 5 0.01 -7.59 10.78
N ILE A 6 0.31 -8.86 10.50
CA ILE A 6 -0.27 -9.59 9.37
C ILE A 6 -1.78 -9.68 9.52
N LEU A 7 -2.26 -10.03 10.72
CA LEU A 7 -3.69 -10.07 11.01
C LEU A 7 -4.32 -8.70 10.78
N SER A 8 -3.78 -7.62 11.35
CA SER A 8 -4.34 -6.27 11.15
C SER A 8 -4.35 -5.85 9.68
N ASN A 9 -3.32 -6.19 8.91
CA ASN A 9 -3.26 -5.94 7.47
C ASN A 9 -4.34 -6.70 6.68
N LEU A 10 -4.60 -7.96 7.04
CA LEU A 10 -5.68 -8.73 6.44
C LEU A 10 -7.05 -8.10 6.76
N LEU A 11 -7.25 -7.65 7.99
CA LEU A 11 -8.51 -6.99 8.40
C LEU A 11 -8.77 -5.73 7.59
N ILE A 12 -7.77 -4.85 7.47
CA ILE A 12 -7.89 -3.60 6.71
C ILE A 12 -8.13 -3.88 5.23
N SER A 13 -7.47 -4.89 4.64
CA SER A 13 -7.70 -5.27 3.23
C SER A 13 -9.13 -5.75 2.97
N MET A 14 -9.73 -6.50 3.90
CA MET A 14 -11.13 -6.93 3.80
C MET A 14 -12.10 -5.74 3.92
N ILE A 15 -11.78 -4.75 4.76
CA ILE A 15 -12.57 -3.53 4.87
C ILE A 15 -12.49 -2.70 3.59
N LEU A 16 -11.29 -2.59 3.00
CA LEU A 16 -11.01 -1.84 1.78
C LEU A 16 -11.95 -2.23 0.63
N THR A 17 -12.11 -3.53 0.36
CA THR A 17 -12.95 -4.03 -0.74
C THR A 17 -14.43 -3.64 -0.63
N THR A 18 -14.86 -3.20 0.55
CA THR A 18 -16.28 -2.90 0.82
C THR A 18 -16.58 -1.41 0.96
N MET A 19 -15.56 -0.56 0.87
CA MET A 19 -15.75 0.89 0.89
C MET A 19 -16.18 1.41 -0.47
N LYS A 20 -17.17 2.31 -0.45
CA LYS A 20 -17.71 2.94 -1.66
C LYS A 20 -17.23 4.36 -1.85
N SER A 21 -16.99 5.10 -0.77
CA SER A 21 -16.54 6.48 -0.89
C SER A 21 -15.03 6.51 -1.16
N PRO A 22 -14.59 7.21 -2.22
CA PRO A 22 -13.19 7.22 -2.63
C PRO A 22 -12.26 7.84 -1.58
N LEU A 23 -12.78 8.80 -0.80
CA LEU A 23 -12.03 9.41 0.30
C LEU A 23 -11.75 8.42 1.43
N SER A 24 -12.75 7.63 1.84
CA SER A 24 -12.57 6.65 2.93
C SER A 24 -11.65 5.50 2.51
N SER A 25 -11.71 5.07 1.24
CA SER A 25 -10.78 4.08 0.73
C SER A 25 -9.34 4.60 0.77
N ASN A 26 -9.07 5.86 0.43
CA ASN A 26 -7.72 6.42 0.49
C ASN A 26 -7.16 6.47 1.91
N PHE A 27 -7.97 6.85 2.90
CA PHE A 27 -7.57 6.81 4.31
C PHE A 27 -7.26 5.38 4.78
N LEU A 28 -8.03 4.39 4.35
CA LEU A 28 -7.77 2.98 4.64
C LEU A 28 -6.48 2.47 3.97
N ILE A 29 -6.17 2.90 2.75
CA ILE A 29 -4.91 2.55 2.07
C ILE A 29 -3.72 3.15 2.80
N LEU A 30 -3.83 4.38 3.33
CA LEU A 30 -2.78 5.00 4.15
C LEU A 30 -2.51 4.18 5.43
N LEU A 31 -3.56 3.74 6.12
CA LEU A 31 -3.40 2.89 7.31
C LEU A 31 -2.77 1.53 6.97
N GLN A 32 -3.15 0.94 5.85
CA GLN A 32 -2.55 -0.29 5.35
C GLN A 32 -1.06 -0.10 5.05
N SER A 33 -0.67 1.00 4.39
CA SER A 33 0.72 1.24 4.01
C SER A 33 1.61 1.46 5.24
N ILE A 34 1.12 2.15 6.28
CA ILE A 34 1.84 2.29 7.56
C ILE A 34 2.07 0.92 8.22
N ASN A 35 1.06 0.06 8.26
CA ASN A 35 1.21 -1.28 8.83
C ASN A 35 2.16 -2.17 8.01
N LEU A 36 2.17 -2.03 6.68
CA LEU A 36 3.10 -2.72 5.80
C LEU A 36 4.55 -2.25 6.01
N THR A 37 4.81 -0.96 6.18
CA THR A 37 6.18 -0.47 6.40
C THR A 37 6.73 -0.91 7.76
N ILE A 38 5.88 -0.95 8.79
CA ILE A 38 6.25 -1.53 10.09
C ILE A 38 6.56 -3.03 9.95
N MET A 39 5.76 -3.78 9.19
CA MET A 39 6.02 -5.20 8.93
C MET A 39 7.37 -5.41 8.23
N MET A 40 7.66 -4.65 7.18
CA MET A 40 8.91 -4.76 6.42
C MET A 40 10.13 -4.40 7.26
N ASN A 41 10.00 -3.42 8.17
CA ASN A 41 11.08 -3.07 9.10
C ASN A 41 11.35 -4.17 10.14
N ILE A 42 10.36 -5.01 10.46
CA ILE A 42 10.56 -6.15 11.39
C ILE A 42 11.20 -7.35 10.66
N ILE A 43 10.91 -7.53 9.37
CA ILE A 43 11.44 -8.65 8.57
C ILE A 43 12.89 -8.38 8.15
N ASN A 44 13.17 -7.16 7.70
CA ASN A 44 14.46 -6.81 7.13
C ASN A 44 15.44 -6.37 8.22
N LYS A 45 16.72 -6.66 8.03
CA LYS A 45 17.78 -6.20 8.93
C LYS A 45 18.03 -4.70 8.78
N THR A 46 17.93 -4.21 7.55
CA THR A 46 18.06 -2.78 7.23
C THR A 46 16.69 -2.14 6.96
N SER A 47 16.49 -0.95 7.52
CA SER A 47 15.26 -0.16 7.38
C SER A 47 15.12 0.56 6.03
N TRP A 48 16.13 0.47 5.15
CA TRP A 48 16.18 1.16 3.86
C TRP A 48 14.99 0.81 2.96
N ILE A 49 14.67 -0.49 2.84
CA ILE A 49 13.53 -0.96 2.04
C ILE A 49 12.21 -0.46 2.62
N SER A 50 12.03 -0.48 3.94
CA SER A 50 10.81 0.04 4.58
C SER A 50 10.64 1.55 4.38
N PHE A 51 11.73 2.32 4.37
CA PHE A 51 11.67 3.77 4.12
C PHE A 51 11.31 4.11 2.68
N ILE A 52 11.91 3.43 1.69
CA ILE A 52 11.58 3.64 0.28
C ILE A 52 10.10 3.32 0.01
N LEU A 53 9.60 2.21 0.57
CA LEU A 53 8.19 1.85 0.48
C LEU A 53 7.29 2.94 1.07
N PHE A 54 7.62 3.47 2.25
CA PHE A 54 6.82 4.52 2.90
C PHE A 54 6.69 5.78 2.04
N ILE A 55 7.82 6.25 1.48
CA ILE A 55 7.86 7.47 0.66
C ILE A 55 7.05 7.30 -0.64
N LEU A 56 7.22 6.16 -1.32
CA LEU A 56 6.50 5.87 -2.57
C LEU A 56 4.99 5.81 -2.35
N TYR A 57 4.53 5.15 -1.30
CA TYR A 57 3.09 5.06 -1.03
C TYR A 57 2.48 6.40 -0.63
N ILE A 58 3.15 7.19 0.22
CA ILE A 58 2.61 8.50 0.63
C ILE A 58 2.55 9.47 -0.54
N SER A 59 3.61 9.57 -1.34
CA SER A 59 3.64 10.48 -2.50
C SER A 59 2.54 10.15 -3.52
N GLY A 60 2.33 8.88 -3.84
CA GLY A 60 1.24 8.45 -4.72
C GLY A 60 -0.15 8.74 -4.15
N LEU A 61 -0.36 8.47 -2.86
CA LEU A 61 -1.65 8.71 -2.20
C LEU A 61 -2.02 10.19 -2.13
N MET A 62 -1.04 11.09 -1.93
CA MET A 62 -1.29 12.54 -1.90
C MET A 62 -1.78 13.08 -3.25
N ILE A 63 -1.24 12.58 -4.37
CA ILE A 63 -1.68 13.00 -5.71
C ILE A 63 -3.13 12.54 -5.97
N ILE A 64 -3.45 11.30 -5.59
CA ILE A 64 -4.81 10.75 -5.72
C ILE A 64 -5.78 11.53 -4.81
N PHE A 65 -5.37 11.89 -3.59
CA PHE A 65 -6.16 12.71 -2.69
C PHE A 65 -6.49 14.08 -3.30
N LEU A 66 -5.50 14.78 -3.86
CA LEU A 66 -5.71 16.06 -4.54
C LEU A 66 -6.72 15.92 -5.69
N TYR A 67 -6.55 14.91 -6.54
CA TYR A 67 -7.46 14.66 -7.67
C TYR A 67 -8.90 14.45 -7.20
N ILE A 68 -9.13 13.57 -6.23
CA ILE A 68 -10.48 13.21 -5.76
C ILE A 68 -11.13 14.38 -5.01
N SER A 69 -10.36 15.12 -4.19
CA SER A 69 -10.85 16.32 -3.51
C SER A 69 -11.31 17.42 -4.49
N SER A 70 -10.74 17.43 -5.71
CA SER A 70 -11.10 18.41 -6.74
C SER A 70 -12.35 18.03 -7.56
N ILE A 71 -12.79 16.76 -7.51
CA ILE A 71 -13.85 16.22 -8.37
C ILE A 71 -15.17 16.00 -7.63
N ALA A 72 -15.14 15.63 -6.35
CA ALA A 72 -16.36 15.26 -5.62
C ALA A 72 -16.53 16.06 -4.32
N PHE A 73 -17.60 16.86 -4.28
CA PHE A 73 -18.19 17.35 -3.04
C PHE A 73 -18.79 16.16 -2.26
N ASN A 74 -18.06 15.71 -1.25
CA ASN A 74 -18.50 15.22 0.05
C ASN A 74 -19.91 14.57 0.18
N GLU A 75 -20.23 13.52 -0.58
CA GLU A 75 -21.29 12.58 -0.18
C GLU A 75 -20.74 11.56 0.83
N PHE A 76 -20.44 12.02 2.05
CA PHE A 76 -20.22 11.13 3.20
C PHE A 76 -21.56 10.48 3.59
N ASN A 77 -21.99 9.49 2.81
CA ASN A 77 -23.12 8.63 3.17
C ASN A 77 -22.70 7.61 4.24
N ILE A 78 -22.40 8.12 5.44
CA ILE A 78 -21.96 7.34 6.61
C ILE A 78 -23.10 6.45 7.16
N ASN A 79 -24.37 6.74 6.86
CA ASN A 79 -25.48 6.19 7.65
C ASN A 79 -26.09 4.85 7.21
N LYS A 80 -25.79 4.28 6.04
CA LYS A 80 -26.60 3.14 5.52
C LYS A 80 -26.11 1.73 5.88
N ASN A 81 -24.91 1.54 6.45
CA ASN A 81 -24.31 0.19 6.57
C ASN A 81 -23.75 -0.19 7.95
N PHE A 82 -24.13 0.48 9.05
CA PHE A 82 -23.60 0.18 10.39
C PHE A 82 -23.83 -1.27 10.84
N LYS A 83 -24.98 -1.89 10.56
CA LYS A 83 -25.24 -3.31 10.89
C LYS A 83 -24.27 -4.26 10.18
N LYS A 84 -23.99 -4.01 8.90
CA LYS A 84 -23.04 -4.82 8.12
C LYS A 84 -21.60 -4.61 8.60
N LEU A 85 -21.28 -3.41 9.09
CA LEU A 85 -19.98 -3.11 9.69
C LEU A 85 -19.81 -3.83 11.05
N MET A 86 -20.84 -3.81 11.90
CA MET A 86 -20.83 -4.49 13.20
C MET A 86 -20.71 -6.00 13.07
N LEU A 87 -21.44 -6.63 12.14
CA LEU A 87 -21.31 -8.07 11.85
C LEU A 87 -19.89 -8.45 11.41
N LYS A 88 -19.25 -7.61 10.59
CA LYS A 88 -17.86 -7.82 10.20
C LYS A 88 -16.93 -7.71 11.41
N LEU A 89 -17.08 -6.67 12.24
CA LEU A 89 -16.26 -6.51 13.45
C LEU A 89 -16.38 -7.70 14.41
N ILE A 90 -17.58 -8.26 14.57
CA ILE A 90 -17.79 -9.46 15.39
C ILE A 90 -17.06 -10.67 14.77
N MET A 91 -17.16 -10.88 13.46
CA MET A 91 -16.40 -11.93 12.78
C MET A 91 -14.88 -11.73 12.94
N MET A 92 -14.42 -10.48 12.92
CA MET A 92 -13.00 -10.16 13.15
C MET A 92 -12.55 -10.53 14.57
N MET A 93 -13.38 -10.27 15.59
CA MET A 93 -13.07 -10.64 16.98
C MET A 93 -12.99 -12.15 17.17
N ILE A 94 -13.88 -12.90 16.52
CA ILE A 94 -13.87 -14.36 16.55
C ILE A 94 -12.58 -14.88 15.92
N LEU A 95 -12.21 -14.37 14.73
CA LEU A 95 -10.94 -14.74 14.08
C LEU A 95 -9.75 -14.45 14.99
N TYR A 96 -9.65 -13.25 15.56
CA TYR A 96 -8.56 -12.87 16.46
C TYR A 96 -8.41 -13.83 17.65
N SER A 97 -9.52 -14.23 18.28
CA SER A 97 -9.51 -15.17 19.40
C SER A 97 -8.98 -16.56 19.03
N THR A 98 -9.28 -17.03 17.81
CA THR A 98 -8.81 -18.33 17.32
C THR A 98 -7.33 -18.29 16.97
N PHE A 99 -6.88 -17.21 16.33
CA PHE A 99 -5.47 -17.04 15.96
C PHE A 99 -4.55 -16.93 17.18
N ASN A 100 -4.96 -16.28 18.26
CA ASN A 100 -4.14 -16.18 19.48
C ASN A 100 -3.72 -17.54 20.05
N LYS A 101 -4.58 -18.58 19.92
CA LYS A 101 -4.24 -19.93 20.35
C LYS A 101 -3.21 -20.62 19.44
N PHE A 102 -3.30 -20.39 18.13
CA PHE A 102 -2.33 -20.91 17.15
C PHE A 102 -0.99 -20.14 17.17
N ILE A 103 -0.98 -18.87 17.58
CA ILE A 103 0.21 -18.00 17.61
C ILE A 103 1.25 -18.48 18.62
N MET A 104 0.85 -19.16 19.70
CA MET A 104 1.78 -19.62 20.74
C MET A 104 2.67 -20.80 20.31
N MET A 105 2.35 -21.49 19.22
CA MET A 105 3.01 -22.74 18.82
C MET A 105 4.27 -22.58 17.96
N GLU A 106 4.57 -21.38 17.49
CA GLU A 106 5.71 -21.14 16.60
C GLU A 106 6.46 -19.88 17.05
N ASN A 107 7.30 -20.05 18.06
CA ASN A 107 8.46 -19.20 18.22
C ASN A 107 9.41 -19.50 17.06
N MET A 108 9.15 -18.89 15.92
CA MET A 108 10.11 -18.81 14.82
C MET A 108 11.29 -17.99 15.33
N LYS A 109 12.24 -18.67 15.95
CA LYS A 109 13.60 -18.17 16.12
C LYS A 109 14.17 -18.08 14.72
N TYR A 110 13.99 -16.92 14.08
CA TYR A 110 14.82 -16.54 12.95
C TYR A 110 16.22 -16.33 13.49
N GLU A 111 17.00 -17.42 13.59
CA GLU A 111 18.44 -17.32 13.77
C GLU A 111 19.00 -16.62 12.54
N ASN A 112 19.30 -15.34 12.71
CA ASN A 112 19.99 -14.51 11.73
C ASN A 112 21.44 -15.01 11.57
N MET A 113 21.64 -16.11 10.85
CA MET A 113 22.99 -16.62 10.55
C MET A 113 23.76 -15.77 9.53
N PHE A 114 23.10 -14.86 8.79
CA PHE A 114 23.77 -14.00 7.81
C PHE A 114 23.99 -12.59 8.36
N MET A 115 24.98 -12.40 9.24
CA MET A 115 25.35 -11.06 9.77
C MET A 115 25.98 -10.12 8.73
N PHE A 116 26.22 -10.61 7.52
CA PHE A 116 26.68 -9.84 6.37
C PHE A 116 25.69 -10.21 5.24
N GLU A 117 24.93 -9.30 4.62
CA GLU A 117 25.39 -8.51 3.47
C GLU A 117 24.20 -7.74 2.81
N ASP A 118 23.39 -6.98 3.57
CA ASP A 118 22.27 -6.23 2.94
C ASP A 118 22.77 -5.16 1.93
N ASN A 119 23.93 -4.55 2.17
CA ASN A 119 24.52 -3.56 1.26
C ASN A 119 25.03 -4.16 -0.05
N PHE A 120 25.43 -5.44 -0.06
CA PHE A 120 25.80 -6.13 -1.31
C PHE A 120 24.58 -6.39 -2.18
N PHE A 121 23.36 -6.50 -1.61
CA PHE A 121 22.15 -6.71 -2.40
C PHE A 121 21.92 -5.57 -3.40
N PHE A 122 22.09 -4.31 -2.97
CA PHE A 122 21.94 -3.15 -3.86
C PHE A 122 23.05 -3.08 -4.92
N ILE A 123 24.29 -3.38 -4.54
CA ILE A 123 25.42 -3.40 -5.49
C ILE A 123 25.24 -4.52 -6.53
N ASN A 124 24.75 -5.68 -6.10
CA ASN A 124 24.44 -6.82 -6.97
C ASN A 124 23.33 -6.53 -7.99
N MET A 125 22.49 -5.50 -7.77
CA MET A 125 21.53 -5.08 -8.80
C MET A 125 22.24 -4.44 -10.01
N PHE A 126 23.31 -3.69 -9.79
CA PHE A 126 24.07 -3.01 -10.84
C PHE A 126 25.12 -3.90 -11.51
N LEU A 127 25.46 -5.03 -10.89
CA LEU A 127 26.36 -6.02 -11.47
C LEU A 127 25.64 -6.91 -12.49
N MET A 128 26.40 -7.44 -13.44
CA MET A 128 25.88 -8.37 -14.44
C MET A 128 25.60 -9.74 -13.78
N PRO A 129 24.47 -10.43 -14.06
CA PRO A 129 23.49 -10.21 -15.14
C PRO A 129 22.30 -9.29 -14.80
N ASN A 130 22.14 -8.87 -13.54
CA ASN A 130 20.95 -8.15 -13.07
C ASN A 130 20.78 -6.76 -13.70
N ASN A 131 21.85 -6.14 -14.18
CA ASN A 131 21.80 -4.83 -14.84
C ASN A 131 20.84 -4.81 -16.06
N LEU A 132 20.64 -5.95 -16.75
CA LEU A 132 19.63 -6.05 -17.82
C LEU A 132 18.21 -5.72 -17.34
N MET A 133 17.86 -6.15 -16.12
CA MET A 133 16.57 -5.85 -15.52
C MET A 133 16.42 -4.36 -15.20
N ILE A 134 17.50 -3.69 -14.80
CA ILE A 134 17.52 -2.24 -14.58
C ILE A 134 17.27 -1.51 -15.91
N TYR A 135 17.98 -1.87 -16.99
CA TYR A 135 17.76 -1.28 -18.30
C TYR A 135 16.32 -1.46 -18.80
N PHE A 136 15.73 -2.64 -18.57
CA PHE A 136 14.33 -2.89 -18.92
C PHE A 136 13.37 -2.00 -18.13
N MET A 137 13.57 -1.85 -16.82
CA MET A 137 12.74 -0.96 -15.99
C MET A 137 12.86 0.51 -16.41
N LEU A 138 14.06 0.98 -16.76
CA LEU A 138 14.28 2.34 -17.27
C LEU A 138 13.53 2.58 -18.59
N MET A 139 13.57 1.61 -19.51
CA MET A 139 12.83 1.69 -20.77
C MET A 139 11.32 1.75 -20.56
N ILE A 140 10.77 0.97 -19.61
CA ILE A 140 9.35 1.03 -19.25
C ILE A 140 8.98 2.42 -18.75
N LEU A 141 9.74 2.97 -17.79
CA LEU A 141 9.47 4.30 -17.24
C LEU A 141 9.55 5.39 -18.33
N PHE A 142 10.52 5.29 -19.24
CA PHE A 142 10.65 6.22 -20.36
C PHE A 142 9.46 6.13 -21.33
N PHE A 143 9.04 4.92 -21.68
CA PHE A 143 7.86 4.71 -22.53
C PHE A 143 6.58 5.24 -21.88
N MET A 144 6.40 5.03 -20.57
CA MET A 144 5.27 5.58 -19.82
C MET A 144 5.24 7.10 -19.86
N LEU A 145 6.39 7.78 -19.75
CA LEU A 145 6.46 9.24 -19.87
C LEU A 145 6.00 9.74 -21.25
N ILE A 146 6.45 9.09 -22.34
CA ILE A 146 6.03 9.45 -23.70
C ILE A 146 4.52 9.27 -23.86
N LEU A 147 3.98 8.13 -23.38
CA LEU A 147 2.54 7.87 -23.40
C LEU A 147 1.73 8.92 -22.64
N ILE A 148 2.20 9.33 -21.44
CA ILE A 148 1.53 10.37 -20.65
C ILE A 148 1.52 11.69 -21.41
N ILE A 149 2.64 12.10 -22.03
CA ILE A 149 2.69 13.33 -22.84
C ILE A 149 1.72 13.26 -24.02
N TRP A 150 1.63 12.10 -24.67
CA TRP A 150 0.69 11.89 -25.78
C TRP A 150 -0.78 11.94 -25.31
N LEU A 151 -1.09 11.33 -24.17
CA LEU A 151 -2.42 11.40 -23.54
C LEU A 151 -2.80 12.84 -23.17
N LEU A 152 -1.85 13.62 -22.64
CA LEU A 152 -2.07 15.03 -22.29
C LEU A 152 -2.30 15.93 -23.52
N LYS A 153 -1.77 15.58 -24.70
CA LYS A 153 -2.02 16.33 -25.95
C LYS A 153 -3.46 16.22 -26.44
N ASN A 154 -4.21 15.20 -26.01
CA ASN A 154 -5.62 15.05 -26.34
C ASN A 154 -6.47 16.03 -25.51
N ASN A 155 -6.48 17.30 -25.92
CA ASN A 155 -7.29 18.38 -25.33
C ASN A 155 -8.79 18.16 -25.60
N LYS A 156 -9.47 17.32 -24.82
CA LYS A 156 -10.94 17.37 -24.72
C LYS A 156 -11.36 18.09 -23.44
N GLY A 157 -11.23 19.41 -23.48
CA GLY A 157 -11.84 20.38 -22.56
C GLY A 157 -11.35 20.34 -21.10
N PRO A 158 -11.44 21.46 -20.36
CA PRO A 158 -11.21 21.45 -18.92
C PRO A 158 -12.24 20.56 -18.21
N ILE A 159 -11.80 19.80 -17.20
CA ILE A 159 -12.65 19.00 -16.30
C ILE A 159 -13.71 19.85 -15.57
N ARG A 160 -13.59 21.19 -15.59
CA ARG A 160 -14.68 22.11 -15.24
C ARG A 160 -15.30 22.71 -16.49
N GLN A 161 -16.58 22.41 -16.72
CA GLN A 161 -17.41 23.25 -17.56
C GLN A 161 -17.34 24.68 -17.03
N LYS A 162 -17.06 25.64 -17.92
CA LYS A 162 -17.40 27.03 -17.67
C LYS A 162 -18.91 27.05 -17.49
N ILE A 163 -19.35 27.38 -16.28
CA ILE A 163 -20.75 27.73 -16.00
C ILE A 163 -20.96 29.04 -16.76
N ASN A 164 -21.65 28.96 -17.90
CA ASN A 164 -22.39 30.09 -18.46
C ASN A 164 -23.83 29.98 -17.97
#